data_AF-A0A7S0TEK8-F1
#
_entry.id   AF-A0A7S0TEK8-F1
#
_cell.length_a   1.000
_cell.length_b   1.000
_cell.length_c   1.000
_cell.angle_alpha   90.00
_cell.angle_beta   90.00
_cell.angle_gamma   90.00
#
_symmetry.space_group_name_H-M   'P 1'
#
loop_
_entity.id
_entity.type
_entity.pdbx_description
1 polymer ?
#
loop_
_entity_poly.entity_id
_entity_poly.type
_entity_poly.pdbx_seq_one_letter_code
_entity_poly.pdbx_strand_id
1 'polypeptide(L)'
;FYVRGGLGRRVYEVLTDDLIQALAQHIAAGAPQEQKGSKTVVLEVGGGNGALSYHLSEALSLLGGEGGGFEVVCTDSGSRGLDSERSCEEDDSFKVETMSHQEAVQHYSPHVVLCCWMELGEDWTSAFRAAASVREYILIGEAGTGVCGHPKKTWGMPKRAGHRA
;
A
#
# COMPACT_ATOMS: atom_id res chain seq x y z
N PHE A 1 4.64 13.56 5.89
CA PHE A 1 3.30 13.64 6.50
C PHE A 1 3.34 12.95 7.85
N TYR A 2 2.53 13.33 8.83
CA TYR A 2 2.56 12.73 10.17
C TYR A 2 1.30 11.91 10.43
N VAL A 3 1.48 10.71 11.00
CA VAL A 3 0.40 9.90 11.56
C VAL A 3 0.70 9.72 13.05
N ARG A 4 -0.18 10.21 13.93
CA ARG A 4 -0.03 9.99 15.38
C ARG A 4 -0.50 8.57 15.69
N GLY A 5 0.16 7.87 16.60
CA GLY A 5 -0.32 6.61 17.14
C GLY A 5 -0.95 6.82 18.50
N GLY A 6 -2.04 6.10 18.80
CA GLY A 6 -2.83 6.13 20.03
C GLY A 6 -2.10 5.75 21.33
N LEU A 7 -0.77 5.68 21.30
CA LEU A 7 0.12 5.50 22.47
C LEU A 7 1.34 6.46 22.42
N GLY A 8 1.25 7.57 21.69
CA GLY A 8 2.37 8.51 21.50
C GLY A 8 3.46 8.01 20.54
N ARG A 9 3.20 6.93 19.79
CA ARG A 9 4.12 6.42 18.75
C ARG A 9 3.94 7.26 17.48
N ARG A 10 4.97 7.98 17.06
CA ARG A 10 4.98 8.70 15.78
C ARG A 10 5.53 7.76 14.70
N VAL A 11 4.73 7.49 13.67
CA VAL A 11 5.23 6.87 12.44
C VAL A 11 5.67 8.01 11.54
N TYR A 12 6.93 7.97 11.12
CA TYR A 12 7.50 8.99 10.23
C TYR A 12 7.47 8.45 8.82
N GLU A 13 6.63 9.05 7.99
CA GLU A 13 6.64 8.81 6.56
C GLU A 13 7.00 10.10 5.82
N VAL A 14 8.08 10.01 5.05
CA VAL A 14 8.55 11.09 4.18
C VAL A 14 8.21 10.68 2.75
N LEU A 15 7.05 11.13 2.28
CA LEU A 15 6.64 11.00 0.89
C LEU A 15 7.29 12.14 0.10
N THR A 16 8.27 11.81 -0.74
CA THR A 16 8.88 12.76 -1.67
C THR A 16 8.19 12.69 -3.02
N ASP A 17 8.23 13.77 -3.79
CA ASP A 17 7.73 13.77 -5.17
C ASP A 17 8.45 12.69 -6.00
N ASP A 18 9.78 12.58 -5.88
CA ASP A 18 10.56 11.52 -6.54
C ASP A 18 10.02 10.11 -6.27
N LEU A 19 9.65 9.80 -5.02
CA LEU A 19 9.09 8.51 -4.65
C LEU A 19 7.73 8.30 -5.31
N ILE A 20 6.84 9.30 -5.22
CA ILE A 20 5.48 9.22 -5.78
C ILE A 20 5.53 9.08 -7.30
N GLN A 21 6.34 9.89 -7.98
CA GLN A 21 6.49 9.85 -9.44
C GLN A 21 7.08 8.52 -9.90
N ALA A 22 8.14 8.04 -9.25
CA ALA A 22 8.76 6.76 -9.61
C ALA A 22 7.79 5.59 -9.39
N LEU A 23 7.02 5.61 -8.29
CA LEU A 23 6.02 4.59 -8.01
C LEU A 23 4.88 4.62 -9.04
N ALA A 24 4.36 5.80 -9.38
CA ALA A 24 3.33 5.97 -10.39
C ALA A 24 3.79 5.47 -11.77
N GLN A 25 5.01 5.84 -12.18
CA GLN A 25 5.60 5.39 -13.44
C GLN A 25 5.78 3.87 -13.48
N HIS A 26 6.25 3.27 -12.40
CA HIS A 26 6.41 1.81 -12.29
C HIS A 26 5.07 1.09 -12.43
N ILE A 27 4.05 1.53 -11.67
CA ILE A 27 2.69 0.97 -11.75
C ILE A 27 2.11 1.14 -13.16
N ALA A 28 2.27 2.31 -13.77
CA ALA A 28 1.76 2.57 -15.11
C ALA A 28 2.46 1.74 -16.19
N ALA A 29 3.76 1.48 -16.05
CA ALA A 29 4.52 0.63 -16.97
C ALA A 29 4.12 -0.86 -16.87
N GLY A 30 3.77 -1.33 -15.67
CA GLY A 30 3.28 -2.69 -15.42
C GLY A 30 1.79 -2.88 -15.69
N ALA A 31 1.04 -1.78 -15.89
CA ALA A 31 -0.39 -1.83 -16.09
C ALA A 31 -0.73 -2.61 -17.36
N PRO A 32 -1.73 -3.51 -17.33
CA PRO A 32 -2.23 -4.12 -18.54
C PRO A 32 -2.57 -3.09 -19.61
N GLN A 33 -2.30 -3.44 -20.86
CA GLN A 33 -2.98 -2.85 -22.00
C GLN A 33 -4.43 -3.32 -21.97
N GLU A 34 -5.19 -2.74 -21.04
CA GLU A 34 -6.59 -2.99 -20.78
C GLU A 34 -7.42 -2.64 -22.03
N GLN A 35 -8.58 -3.27 -22.17
CA GLN A 35 -9.52 -2.87 -23.21
C GLN A 35 -9.95 -1.43 -22.97
N LYS A 36 -10.17 -0.67 -24.04
CA LYS A 36 -10.60 0.72 -23.96
C LYS A 36 -11.80 0.86 -23.01
N GLY A 37 -11.59 1.49 -21.85
CA GLY A 37 -12.60 1.73 -20.83
C GLY A 37 -12.48 0.92 -19.53
N SER A 38 -11.59 -0.07 -19.44
CA SER A 38 -11.29 -0.71 -18.14
C SER A 38 -10.19 0.01 -17.37
N LYS A 39 -10.25 -0.10 -16.03
CA LYS A 39 -9.34 0.57 -15.11
C LYS A 39 -8.42 -0.44 -14.41
N THR A 40 -7.17 -0.04 -14.23
CA THR A 40 -6.24 -0.74 -13.35
C THR A 40 -6.52 -0.33 -11.90
N VAL A 41 -7.13 -1.25 -11.15
CA VAL A 41 -7.33 -1.11 -9.69
C VAL A 41 -6.00 -1.31 -8.95
N VAL A 42 -5.59 -0.27 -8.22
CA VAL A 42 -4.42 -0.23 -7.33
C VAL A 42 -4.95 -0.11 -5.89
N LEU A 43 -4.71 -1.13 -5.07
CA LEU A 43 -5.19 -1.18 -3.70
C LEU A 43 -4.04 -0.98 -2.71
N GLU A 44 -4.08 0.07 -1.90
CA GLU A 44 -3.27 0.18 -0.69
C GLU A 44 -3.97 -0.48 0.50
N VAL A 45 -3.25 -1.35 1.21
CA VAL A 45 -3.69 -1.95 2.47
C VAL A 45 -2.82 -1.50 3.64
N GLY A 46 -3.47 -1.14 4.74
CA GLY A 46 -2.81 -0.55 5.90
C GLY A 46 -2.32 0.87 5.63
N GLY A 47 -3.05 1.63 4.80
CA GLY A 47 -2.64 2.95 4.33
C GLY A 47 -2.76 4.07 5.36
N GLY A 48 -3.18 3.78 6.59
CA GLY A 48 -3.33 4.75 7.66
C GLY A 48 -4.31 5.85 7.30
N ASN A 49 -3.80 7.07 7.11
CA ASN A 49 -4.60 8.23 6.70
C ASN A 49 -4.69 8.41 5.16
N GLY A 50 -4.10 7.50 4.39
CA GLY A 50 -4.16 7.47 2.92
C GLY A 50 -3.34 8.56 2.23
N ALA A 51 -2.34 9.14 2.88
CA ALA A 51 -1.48 10.17 2.26
C ALA A 51 -0.71 9.64 1.04
N LEU A 52 -0.17 8.41 1.12
CA LEU A 52 0.49 7.75 -0.01
C LEU A 52 -0.48 7.56 -1.18
N SER A 53 -1.62 6.91 -0.94
CA SER A 53 -2.64 6.71 -1.96
C SER A 53 -3.18 7.99 -2.57
N TYR A 54 -3.37 9.06 -1.78
CA TYR A 54 -3.83 10.36 -2.28
C TYR A 54 -2.86 10.90 -3.34
N HIS A 55 -1.59 11.09 -2.98
CA HIS A 55 -0.60 11.64 -3.91
C HIS A 55 -0.32 10.70 -5.09
N LEU A 56 -0.37 9.39 -4.86
CA LEU A 56 -0.25 8.41 -5.94
C LEU A 56 -1.42 8.50 -6.91
N SER A 57 -2.64 8.73 -6.43
CA SER A 57 -3.83 8.89 -7.28
C SER A 57 -3.72 10.12 -8.19
N GLU A 58 -3.23 11.24 -7.65
CA GLU A 58 -2.96 12.45 -8.45
C GLU A 58 -1.90 12.15 -9.53
N ALA A 59 -0.77 11.54 -9.15
CA ALA A 59 0.30 11.23 -10.08
C ALA A 59 -0.15 10.25 -11.19
N LEU A 60 -0.89 9.20 -10.85
CA LEU A 60 -1.44 8.25 -11.83
C LEU A 60 -2.50 8.88 -12.74
N SER A 61 -3.28 9.86 -12.24
CA SER A 61 -4.27 10.56 -13.06
C SER A 61 -3.63 11.34 -14.22
N LEU A 62 -2.40 11.84 -14.02
CA LEU A 62 -1.63 12.55 -15.05
C LEU A 62 -0.99 11.60 -16.08
N LEU A 63 -0.77 10.34 -15.70
CA LEU A 63 -0.22 9.30 -16.57
C LEU A 63 -1.32 8.54 -17.35
N GLY A 64 -2.56 8.58 -16.88
CA GLY A 64 -3.72 7.98 -17.55
C GLY A 64 -3.99 8.66 -18.89
N GLY A 65 -3.87 7.92 -20.00
CA GLY A 65 -4.23 8.38 -21.35
C GLY A 65 -5.64 7.95 -21.77
N GLU A 66 -6.03 8.27 -23.01
CA GLU A 66 -7.35 7.93 -23.59
C GLU A 66 -7.66 6.40 -23.69
N GLY A 67 -6.69 5.54 -23.35
CA GLY A 67 -6.75 4.08 -23.49
C GLY A 67 -7.05 3.29 -22.21
N GLY A 68 -6.97 3.89 -21.02
CA GLY A 68 -7.19 3.18 -19.75
C GLY A 68 -6.86 4.07 -18.54
N GLY A 69 -7.64 3.92 -17.46
CA GLY A 69 -7.48 4.71 -16.25
C GLY A 69 -6.95 3.91 -15.06
N PHE A 70 -6.56 4.61 -13.99
CA PHE A 70 -6.23 4.00 -12.71
C PHE A 70 -7.34 4.27 -11.71
N GLU A 71 -7.58 3.31 -10.83
CA GLU A 71 -8.43 3.48 -9.65
C GLU A 71 -7.61 3.14 -8.42
N VAL A 72 -7.29 4.16 -7.62
CA VAL A 72 -6.53 3.99 -6.39
C VAL A 72 -7.52 3.88 -5.23
N VAL A 73 -7.44 2.77 -4.52
CA VAL A 73 -8.26 2.48 -3.34
C VAL A 73 -7.35 2.38 -2.13
N CYS A 74 -7.70 3.02 -1.03
CA CYS A 74 -6.96 2.92 0.22
C CYS A 74 -7.82 2.29 1.30
N THR A 75 -7.27 1.29 2.00
CA THR A 75 -7.91 0.62 3.12
C THR A 75 -7.01 0.60 4.35
N ASP A 76 -7.61 0.70 5.52
CA ASP A 76 -6.93 0.50 6.80
C ASP A 76 -7.90 -0.15 7.79
N SER A 77 -7.46 -1.14 8.57
CA SER A 77 -8.31 -1.81 9.55
C SER A 77 -8.48 -1.00 10.85
N GLY A 78 -7.65 0.02 11.07
CA GLY A 78 -7.53 0.74 12.34
C GLY A 78 -6.90 -0.09 13.46
N SER A 79 -6.49 -1.35 13.22
CA SER A 79 -6.07 -2.27 14.29
C SER A 79 -4.84 -1.79 15.05
N ARG A 80 -4.01 -0.95 14.43
CA ARG A 80 -2.80 -0.38 15.03
C ARG A 80 -3.06 0.87 15.86
N GLY A 81 -4.30 1.38 15.86
CA GLY A 81 -4.67 2.62 16.54
C GLY A 81 -3.80 3.79 16.12
N LEU A 82 -3.36 3.84 14.86
CA LEU A 82 -2.69 5.00 14.32
C LEU A 82 -3.78 6.02 14.01
N ASP A 83 -3.83 7.11 14.79
CA ASP A 83 -4.69 8.26 14.58
C ASP A 83 -4.59 8.67 13.11
N SER A 84 -5.68 8.38 12.40
CA SER A 84 -5.88 8.62 10.99
C SER A 84 -6.23 10.07 10.68
N GLU A 85 -6.02 11.00 11.63
CA GLU A 85 -6.24 12.42 11.40
C GLU A 85 -5.35 12.89 10.25
N ARG A 86 -5.93 12.94 9.04
CA ARG A 86 -5.42 13.79 7.99
C ARG A 86 -5.39 15.19 8.59
N SER A 87 -4.24 15.84 8.52
CA SER A 87 -4.08 17.24 8.94
C SER A 87 -4.84 18.23 8.02
N CYS A 88 -5.85 17.77 7.29
CA CYS A 88 -6.69 18.52 6.39
C CYS A 88 -8.10 17.92 6.46
N GLU A 89 -8.91 18.39 7.40
CA GLU A 89 -10.33 18.01 7.58
C GLU A 89 -11.26 18.50 6.44
N GLU A 90 -10.72 18.97 5.31
CA GLU A 90 -11.52 19.72 4.31
C GLU A 90 -11.49 19.17 2.88
N ASP A 91 -10.74 18.09 2.60
CA ASP A 91 -10.72 17.47 1.28
C ASP A 91 -11.32 16.05 1.32
N ASP A 92 -12.65 15.98 1.21
CA ASP A 92 -13.47 14.77 1.12
C ASP A 92 -13.20 13.95 -0.18
N SER A 93 -12.32 14.41 -1.07
CA SER A 93 -12.11 13.79 -2.37
C SER A 93 -11.46 12.40 -2.32
N PHE A 94 -10.77 12.05 -1.22
CA PHE A 94 -10.08 10.77 -1.11
C PHE A 94 -10.35 10.09 0.22
N LYS A 95 -11.07 8.97 0.16
CA LYS A 95 -11.53 8.21 1.31
C LYS A 95 -10.60 7.04 1.63
N VAL A 96 -10.36 6.81 2.92
CA VAL A 96 -9.80 5.55 3.42
C VAL A 96 -10.96 4.70 3.92
N GLU A 97 -11.08 3.47 3.40
CA GLU A 97 -12.12 2.54 3.81
C GLU A 97 -11.66 1.65 4.98
N THR A 98 -12.51 1.52 6.00
CA THR A 98 -12.22 0.67 7.15
C THR A 98 -12.40 -0.80 6.79
N MET A 99 -11.31 -1.49 6.46
CA MET A 99 -11.35 -2.87 5.99
C MET A 99 -10.03 -3.60 6.29
N SER A 100 -10.08 -4.90 6.58
CA SER A 100 -8.86 -5.72 6.67
C SER A 100 -8.24 -5.97 5.31
N HIS A 101 -6.94 -6.31 5.28
CA HIS A 101 -6.25 -6.60 4.02
C HIS A 101 -6.86 -7.80 3.27
N GLN A 102 -7.36 -8.83 3.97
CA GLN A 102 -7.99 -9.98 3.32
C GLN A 102 -9.33 -9.61 2.68
N GLU A 103 -10.16 -8.86 3.41
CA GLU A 103 -11.45 -8.38 2.90
C GLU A 103 -11.24 -7.45 1.70
N ALA A 104 -10.26 -6.54 1.76
CA ALA A 104 -9.98 -5.58 0.70
C ALA A 104 -9.53 -6.27 -0.60
N VAL A 105 -8.63 -7.24 -0.50
CA VAL A 105 -8.17 -8.00 -1.67
C VAL A 105 -9.32 -8.78 -2.31
N GLN A 106 -10.22 -9.37 -1.51
CA GLN A 106 -11.38 -10.10 -2.03
C GLN A 106 -12.43 -9.14 -2.64
N HIS A 107 -12.69 -8.02 -1.97
CA HIS A 107 -13.73 -7.08 -2.37
C HIS A 107 -13.39 -6.36 -3.68
N TYR A 108 -12.16 -5.83 -3.79
CA TYR A 108 -11.77 -5.04 -4.96
C TYR A 108 -11.17 -5.85 -6.09
N SER A 109 -10.77 -7.11 -5.85
CA SER A 109 -10.05 -7.93 -6.84
C SER A 109 -8.94 -7.12 -7.57
N PRO A 110 -8.00 -6.52 -6.82
CA PRO A 110 -7.09 -5.53 -7.37
C PRO A 110 -6.08 -6.17 -8.33
N HIS A 111 -5.50 -5.33 -9.20
CA HIS A 111 -4.42 -5.71 -10.11
C HIS A 111 -3.06 -5.51 -9.47
N VAL A 112 -2.92 -4.42 -8.72
CA VAL A 112 -1.71 -4.05 -7.97
C VAL A 112 -2.08 -3.87 -6.51
N VAL A 113 -1.31 -4.44 -5.60
CA VAL A 113 -1.45 -4.21 -4.16
C VAL A 113 -0.24 -3.46 -3.62
N LEU A 114 -0.48 -2.37 -2.89
CA LEU A 114 0.53 -1.60 -2.18
C LEU A 114 0.40 -1.86 -0.68
N CYS A 115 1.54 -2.01 -0.02
CA CYS A 115 1.59 -2.02 1.44
C CYS A 115 2.82 -1.27 1.92
N CYS A 116 2.59 -0.13 2.55
CA CYS A 116 3.62 0.65 3.22
C CYS A 116 3.62 0.34 4.72
N TRP A 117 4.78 0.02 5.28
CA TRP A 117 4.94 -0.29 6.71
C TRP A 117 4.06 -1.43 7.23
N MET A 118 4.06 -2.57 6.53
CA MET A 118 3.42 -3.83 6.98
C MET A 118 3.78 -4.12 8.45
N GLU A 119 2.82 -4.57 9.25
CA GLU A 119 3.04 -4.84 10.67
C GLU A 119 4.11 -5.93 10.92
N LEU A 120 4.91 -5.76 11.98
CA LEU A 120 5.99 -6.67 12.34
C LEU A 120 5.46 -8.08 12.66
N GLY A 121 6.04 -9.08 12.00
CA GLY A 121 5.68 -10.49 12.22
C GLY A 121 4.48 -10.97 11.42
N GLU A 122 3.77 -10.06 10.76
CA GLU A 122 2.62 -10.38 9.91
C GLU A 122 3.04 -10.75 8.48
N ASP A 123 2.20 -11.56 7.81
CA ASP A 123 2.37 -11.84 6.37
C ASP A 123 1.08 -11.63 5.59
N TRP A 124 0.77 -10.37 5.29
CA TRP A 124 -0.40 -10.00 4.50
C TRP A 124 -0.25 -10.43 3.03
N THR A 125 0.99 -10.61 2.56
CA THR A 125 1.28 -11.04 1.19
C THR A 125 0.77 -12.42 0.85
N SER A 126 0.45 -13.25 1.86
CA SER A 126 -0.24 -14.51 1.67
C SER A 126 -1.59 -14.35 0.96
N ALA A 127 -2.36 -13.32 1.31
CA ALA A 127 -3.62 -12.99 0.63
C ALA A 127 -3.36 -12.48 -0.79
N PHE A 128 -2.31 -11.68 -0.99
CA PHE A 128 -2.00 -11.09 -2.29
C PHE A 128 -1.60 -12.19 -3.29
N ARG A 129 -0.73 -13.12 -2.88
CA ARG A 129 -0.31 -14.26 -3.70
C ARG A 129 -1.44 -15.24 -4.01
N ALA A 130 -2.46 -15.32 -3.15
CA ALA A 130 -3.60 -16.21 -3.34
C ALA A 130 -4.65 -15.65 -4.32
N ALA A 131 -4.68 -14.32 -4.51
CA ALA A 131 -5.66 -13.66 -5.36
C ALA A 131 -5.24 -13.70 -6.84
N ALA A 132 -6.05 -14.33 -7.68
CA ALA A 132 -5.75 -14.48 -9.12
C ALA A 132 -5.76 -13.15 -9.88
N SER A 133 -6.44 -12.12 -9.36
CA SER A 133 -6.47 -10.78 -9.94
C SER A 133 -5.14 -10.03 -9.76
N VAL A 134 -4.43 -10.32 -8.65
CA VAL A 134 -3.22 -9.61 -8.26
C VAL A 134 -2.06 -10.06 -9.13
N ARG A 135 -1.54 -9.13 -9.93
CA ARG A 135 -0.43 -9.35 -10.84
C ARG A 135 0.90 -8.94 -10.22
N GLU A 136 0.84 -7.92 -9.38
CA GLU A 136 1.98 -7.37 -8.67
C GLU A 136 1.57 -6.91 -7.26
N TYR A 137 2.48 -7.04 -6.31
CA TYR A 137 2.38 -6.33 -5.04
C TYR A 137 3.71 -5.66 -4.70
N ILE A 138 3.65 -4.42 -4.21
CA ILE A 138 4.81 -3.61 -3.88
C ILE A 138 4.80 -3.38 -2.36
N LEU A 139 5.92 -3.71 -1.74
CA LEU A 139 6.12 -3.58 -0.30
C LEU A 139 7.13 -2.47 -0.03
N ILE A 140 6.71 -1.47 0.74
CA ILE A 140 7.57 -0.36 1.15
C ILE A 140 7.79 -0.49 2.66
N GLY A 141 9.04 -0.65 3.07
CA GLY A 141 9.40 -0.81 4.47
C GLY A 141 10.77 -1.44 4.65
N GLU A 142 11.18 -1.55 5.90
CA GLU A 142 12.49 -2.10 6.23
C GLU A 142 12.49 -3.63 6.09
N ALA A 143 13.22 -4.14 5.09
CA ALA A 143 13.49 -5.57 4.96
C ALA A 143 14.60 -6.03 5.94
N GLY A 144 14.54 -7.30 6.38
CA GLY A 144 15.63 -7.93 7.13
C GLY A 144 15.50 -7.83 8.65
N THR A 145 16.29 -6.95 9.30
CA THR A 145 16.20 -6.68 10.76
C THR A 145 15.17 -5.62 11.11
N GLY A 146 14.40 -5.18 10.12
CA GLY A 146 13.43 -4.11 10.25
C GLY A 146 12.20 -4.50 11.05
N VAL A 147 11.33 -3.51 11.20
CA VAL A 147 10.06 -3.62 11.93
C VAL A 147 8.86 -3.91 11.01
N CYS A 148 9.10 -4.41 9.80
CA CYS A 148 8.05 -4.61 8.80
C CYS A 148 7.91 -6.07 8.36
N GLY A 149 6.68 -6.58 8.39
CA GLY A 149 6.32 -7.91 7.88
C GLY A 149 7.04 -9.06 8.58
N HIS A 150 6.82 -10.27 8.08
CA HIS A 150 7.43 -11.48 8.58
C HIS A 150 8.74 -11.75 7.81
N PRO A 151 9.91 -11.87 8.47
CA PRO A 151 11.21 -11.99 7.79
C PRO A 151 11.24 -13.08 6.71
N LYS A 152 10.75 -14.28 7.03
CA LYS A 152 10.70 -15.39 6.09
C LYS A 152 9.51 -15.35 5.12
N LYS A 153 8.28 -15.21 5.60
CA LYS A 153 7.07 -15.37 4.78
C LYS A 153 6.85 -14.19 3.82
N THR A 154 7.19 -12.99 4.25
CA THR A 154 7.05 -11.75 3.47
C THR A 154 8.31 -11.49 2.64
N TRP A 155 9.49 -11.51 3.28
CA TRP A 155 10.74 -11.08 2.63
C TRP A 155 11.63 -12.22 2.12
N GLY A 156 11.24 -13.48 2.32
CA GLY A 156 12.04 -14.63 1.88
C GLY A 156 13.38 -14.80 2.61
N MET A 157 13.59 -14.12 3.74
CA MET A 157 14.88 -14.13 4.42
C MET A 157 15.24 -15.53 4.94
N PRO A 158 16.51 -15.96 4.77
CA PRO A 158 16.98 -17.23 5.32
C PRO A 158 16.94 -17.19 6.86
N LYS A 159 16.77 -18.36 7.50
CA LYS A 159 16.97 -18.45 8.96
C LYS A 159 18.39 -17.97 9.26
N ARG A 160 18.52 -16.93 10.10
CA ARG A 160 19.83 -16.55 10.62
C ARG A 160 20.44 -17.78 11.30
N ALA A 161 21.60 -18.23 10.83
CA ALA A 161 22.40 -19.19 11.55
C ALA A 161 22.68 -18.58 12.94
N GLY A 162 22.23 -19.27 13.99
CA GLY A 162 22.31 -18.74 15.35
C GLY A 162 23.75 -18.36 15.68
N HIS A 163 23.97 -17.10 16.00
CA HIS A 163 25.16 -16.75 16.76
C HIS A 163 24.96 -17.37 18.14
N ARG A 164 25.73 -18.42 18.43
CA ARG A 164 25.90 -18.88 19.81
C ARG A 164 26.49 -17.72 20.59
N ALA A 165 25.75 -17.27 21.61
CA ALA A 165 26.31 -16.51 22.70
C ALA A 165 27.37 -17.35 23.43
#